data_AF-A0AAD1F7S1-F1
#
_entry.id   AF-A0AAD1F7S1-F1
#
_cell.length_a   1.000
_cell.length_b   1.000
_cell.length_c   1.000
_cell.angle_alpha   90.00
_cell.angle_beta   90.00
_cell.angle_gamma   90.00
#
_symmetry.space_group_name_H-M   'P 1'
#
loop_
_entity.id
_entity.type
_entity.pdbx_description
1 polymer ?
#
loop_
_entity_poly.entity_id
_entity_poly.type
_entity_poly.pdbx_seq_one_letter_code
_entity_poly.pdbx_strand_id
1 'polypeptide(L)' 'MSGIRLEDVEYVDLYADYTTLLEGGEKVSYIVARLSEKYTVSERKVYTLIKRFQSDCKPLAV' A
#
# COMPACT_ATOMS: atom_id res chain seq x y z
N MET A 1 13.09 23.25 6.68
CA MET A 1 13.59 21.97 6.13
C MET A 1 12.38 21.10 5.86
N SER A 2 11.99 20.96 4.59
CA SER A 2 10.99 19.95 4.22
C SER A 2 11.68 18.59 4.31
N GLY A 3 11.64 18.00 5.51
CA GLY A 3 12.08 16.63 5.70
C GLY A 3 11.17 15.76 4.87
N ILE A 4 11.67 15.25 3.75
CA ILE A 4 11.05 14.14 3.04
C ILE A 4 11.02 13.02 4.08
N ARG A 5 9.85 12.79 4.67
CA ARG A 5 9.67 11.73 5.64
C ARG A 5 9.87 10.45 4.85
N LEU A 6 11.00 9.76 5.07
CA LEU A 6 11.32 8.50 4.40
C LEU A 6 10.17 7.49 4.50
N GLU A 7 9.40 7.58 5.59
CA GLU A 7 8.17 6.83 5.81
C GLU A 7 7.13 6.99 4.67
N ASP A 8 7.03 8.17 4.04
CA ASP A 8 6.16 8.41 2.89
C ASP A 8 6.71 7.77 1.59
N VAL A 9 8.04 7.60 1.47
CA VAL A 9 8.67 6.90 0.34
C VAL A 9 8.46 5.39 0.45
N GLU A 10 8.63 4.82 1.65
CA GLU A 10 8.40 3.39 1.91
C GLU A 10 6.96 2.96 1.64
N TYR A 11 5.98 3.85 1.81
CA TYR A 11 4.58 3.56 1.45
C TYR A 11 4.34 3.47 -0.06
N VAL A 12 5.12 4.20 -0.87
CA VAL A 12 5.05 4.12 -2.34
C VAL A 12 5.56 2.75 -2.81
N ASP A 13 6.71 2.32 -2.29
CA ASP A 13 7.27 0.98 -2.59
C ASP A 13 6.35 -0.14 -2.10
N LEU A 14 5.77 -0.01 -0.90
CA LEU A 14 4.80 -0.98 -0.37
C LEU A 14 3.58 -1.12 -1.30
N TYR A 15 3.05 -0.01 -1.80
CA TYR A 15 1.92 -0.03 -2.72
C TYR A 15 2.29 -0.57 -4.11
N ALA A 16 3.50 -0.28 -4.60
CA ALA A 16 4.00 -0.83 -5.86
C ALA A 16 4.17 -2.37 -5.78
N ASP A 17 4.76 -2.87 -4.69
CA ASP A 17 4.84 -4.31 -4.40
C ASP A 17 3.43 -4.93 -4.30
N TYR A 18 2.51 -4.26 -3.58
CA TYR A 18 1.12 -4.71 -3.45
C TYR A 18 0.45 -4.88 -4.81
N THR A 19 0.57 -3.87 -5.69
CA THR A 19 -0.07 -3.85 -7.00
C THR A 19 0.52 -4.94 -7.90
N THR A 20 1.85 -5.10 -7.91
CA THR A 20 2.54 -6.15 -8.66
C THR A 20 2.09 -7.55 -8.25
N LEU A 21 1.97 -7.80 -6.94
CA LEU A 21 1.50 -9.10 -6.41
C LEU A 21 0.01 -9.32 -6.72
N LEU A 22 -0.80 -8.26 -6.64
CA LEU A 22 -2.22 -8.31 -6.95
C LEU A 22 -2.47 -8.60 -8.44
N GLU A 23 -1.69 -7.98 -9.33
CA GLU A 23 -1.73 -8.26 -10.78
C GLU A 23 -1.29 -9.69 -11.10
N GLY A 24 -0.43 -10.27 -10.28
CA GLY A 24 -0.08 -11.69 -10.31
C GLY A 24 -1.21 -12.63 -9.87
N GLY A 25 -2.34 -12.12 -9.36
CA GLY A 25 -3.47 -12.91 -8.87
C GLY A 25 -3.30 -13.46 -7.45
N GLU A 26 -2.30 -12.97 -6.70
CA GLU A 26 -2.09 -13.37 -5.31
C GLU A 26 -3.22 -12.87 -4.40
N LYS A 27 -3.53 -13.63 -3.36
CA LYS A 27 -4.60 -13.28 -2.42
C LYS A 27 -4.20 -12.06 -1.59
N VAL A 28 -5.04 -11.02 -1.57
CA VAL A 28 -4.81 -9.77 -0.81
C VAL A 28 -4.37 -10.03 0.64
N SER A 29 -4.99 -10.97 1.34
CA SER A 29 -4.61 -11.30 2.74
C SER A 29 -3.16 -11.80 2.86
N TYR A 30 -2.67 -12.55 1.87
CA TYR A 30 -1.28 -13.01 1.85
C TYR A 30 -0.31 -11.86 1.57
N ILE A 31 -0.65 -11.02 0.59
CA ILE A 31 0.14 -9.83 0.25
C ILE A 31 0.25 -8.90 1.47
N VAL A 32 -0.87 -8.64 2.15
CA VAL A 32 -0.91 -7.77 3.35
C VAL A 32 -0.04 -8.32 4.48
N ALA A 33 -0.11 -9.63 4.76
CA ALA A 33 0.75 -10.25 5.77
C ALA A 33 2.24 -10.11 5.42
N ARG A 34 2.60 -10.38 4.16
CA ARG A 34 3.97 -10.28 3.67
C ARG A 34 4.51 -8.85 3.72
N LEU A 35 3.69 -7.86 3.35
CA LEU A 35 4.06 -6.45 3.42
C LEU A 35 4.13 -5.94 4.86
N SER A 36 3.25 -6.44 5.72
CA SER A 36 3.24 -6.11 7.15
C SER A 36 4.55 -6.50 7.83
N GLU A 37 5.07 -7.69 7.52
CA GLU A 37 6.37 -8.16 8.03
C GLU A 37 7.54 -7.43 7.37
N LYS A 38 7.54 -7.29 6.04
CA LYS A 38 8.65 -6.69 5.27
C LYS A 38 8.91 -5.22 5.62
N TYR A 39 7.84 -4.43 5.80
CA TYR A 39 7.93 -2.99 6.08
C TYR A 39 7.67 -2.67 7.57
N THR A 40 7.48 -3.68 8.44
CA THR A 40 7.12 -3.49 9.86
C THR A 40 5.88 -2.59 10.04
N VAL A 41 4.93 -2.67 9.10
CA VAL A 41 3.73 -1.84 9.08
C VAL A 41 2.55 -2.70 9.53
N SER A 42 1.73 -2.22 10.47
CA SER A 42 0.55 -2.99 10.89
C SER A 42 -0.40 -3.26 9.73
N GLU A 43 -1.01 -4.45 9.69
CA GLU A 43 -2.02 -4.83 8.69
C GLU A 43 -3.12 -3.77 8.54
N ARG A 44 -3.60 -3.19 9.65
CA ARG A 44 -4.57 -2.08 9.63
C ARG A 44 -4.09 -0.89 8.82
N LYS A 45 -2.81 -0.54 8.92
CA LYS A 45 -2.21 0.59 8.22
C LYS A 45 -2.04 0.25 6.73
N VAL A 46 -1.65 -0.99 6.39
CA VAL A 46 -1.66 -1.52 5.02
C VAL A 46 -3.06 -1.46 4.40
N TYR A 47 -4.09 -1.96 5.08
CA TYR A 47 -5.49 -1.85 4.61
C TYR A 47 -5.91 -0.40 4.42
N THR A 48 -5.54 0.49 5.34
CA THR A 48 -5.87 1.91 5.24
C THR A 48 -5.20 2.54 4.02
N LEU A 49 -3.94 2.20 3.75
CA LEU A 49 -3.20 2.67 2.58
C LEU A 49 -3.84 2.16 1.29
N ILE A 50 -4.05 0.84 1.16
CA ILE A 50 -4.71 0.25 -0.01
C ILE A 50 -6.07 0.89 -0.24
N LYS A 51 -6.89 1.04 0.81
CA LYS A 51 -8.20 1.67 0.72
C LYS A 51 -8.12 3.13 0.28
N ARG A 52 -7.15 3.89 0.81
CA ARG A 52 -6.92 5.28 0.45
C ARG A 52 -6.50 5.39 -1.02
N PHE A 53 -5.49 4.64 -1.45
CA PHE A 53 -5.05 4.60 -2.85
C PHE A 53 -6.16 4.12 -3.82
N GLN A 54 -6.96 3.12 -3.44
CA GLN A 54 -8.12 2.71 -4.23
C GLN A 54 -9.22 3.78 -4.26
N SER A 55 -9.40 4.55 -3.19
CA SER A 55 -10.32 5.69 -3.14
C SER A 55 -9.82 6.87 -3.95
N ASP A 56 -8.53 7.20 -3.92
CA ASP A 56 -7.90 8.23 -4.74
C ASP A 56 -7.89 7.84 -6.24
N CYS A 57 -7.87 6.53 -6.55
CA CYS A 57 -8.04 6.00 -7.91
C CYS A 57 -9.51 5.90 -8.35
N LYS A 58 -10.47 6.40 -7.56
CA LYS A 58 -11.76 6.86 -8.08
C LYS A 58 -11.63 8.37 -8.29
N PRO A 59 -11.24 8.84 -9.51
CA PRO A 59 -11.68 10.17 -9.88
C PRO A 59 -13.20 10.16 -9.64
N LEU A 60 -13.70 11.19 -8.98
CA LEU A 60 -15.09 11.56 -9.09
C LEU A 60 -15.34 11.76 -10.60
N ALA A 61 -15.65 10.67 -11.29
CA ALA A 61 -16.28 10.68 -12.59
C ALA A 61 -17.74 11.06 -12.29
N VAL A 62 -17.97 12.36 -12.20
CA VAL A 62 -19.27 13.00 -12.32
C VAL A 62 -19.17 14.07 -13.40
#